data_AF-A0AAW2KWW5-F1
#
_entry.id   AF-A0AAW2KWW5-F1
#
_cell.length_a   1.000
_cell.length_b   1.000
_cell.length_c   1.000
_cell.angle_alpha   90.00
_cell.angle_beta   90.00
_cell.angle_gamma   90.00
#
_symmetry.space_group_name_H-M   'P 1'
#
loop_
_entity.id
_entity.type
_entity.pdbx_description
1 polymer ?
#
loop_
_entity_poly.entity_id
_entity_poly.type
_entity_poly.pdbx_seq_one_letter_code
_entity_poly.pdbx_strand_id
1 'polypeptide(L)'
;MSIQIGLLQRPVSNVPVVAHDAGARLRIPEPKAYDGARDVKEVETFLFDMEQYFFAANVENEARKVSTTTMYLTGDAKLWWRTKYAEIQANQVRLDTWALLRETIREQFFLENVEYNVRRALRKLEHTGFV
;
A
#
# COMPACT_ATOMS: atom_id res chain seq x y z
N MET A 1 -21.25 66.61 48.13
CA MET A 1 -20.09 66.83 47.25
C MET A 1 -19.81 65.53 46.52
N SER A 2 -20.06 65.52 45.21
CA SER A 2 -20.04 64.30 44.38
C SER A 2 -18.68 64.19 43.70
N ILE A 3 -18.03 63.03 43.79
CA ILE A 3 -16.79 62.74 43.06
C ILE A 3 -17.10 61.58 42.10
N GLN A 4 -17.20 61.89 40.81
CA GLN A 4 -17.14 60.89 39.75
C GLN A 4 -15.68 60.51 39.53
N ILE A 5 -15.35 59.23 39.69
CA ILE A 5 -14.07 58.66 39.27
C ILE A 5 -14.33 57.88 37.99
N GLY A 6 -14.02 58.50 36.85
CA GLY A 6 -13.95 57.82 35.57
C GLY A 6 -12.66 57.00 35.49
N LEU A 7 -12.79 55.69 35.27
CA LEU A 7 -11.66 54.81 35.00
C LEU A 7 -11.87 54.06 33.68
N LEU A 8 -11.08 54.56 32.73
CA LEU A 8 -10.70 54.08 31.41
C LEU A 8 -10.85 52.55 31.19
N GLN A 9 -11.72 52.14 30.26
CA GLN A 9 -11.68 50.79 29.71
C GLN A 9 -10.59 50.70 28.64
N ARG A 10 -9.63 49.79 28.82
CA ARG A 10 -8.66 49.41 27.79
C ARG A 10 -9.35 48.54 26.75
N PRO A 11 -9.34 48.88 25.45
CA PRO A 11 -9.75 47.94 24.42
C PRO A 11 -8.68 46.86 24.27
N VAL A 12 -9.03 45.61 24.56
CA VAL A 12 -8.23 44.46 24.12
C VAL A 12 -8.40 44.36 22.61
N SER A 13 -7.35 44.70 21.87
CA SER A 13 -7.29 44.48 20.43
C SER A 13 -7.31 42.97 20.18
N ASN A 14 -8.48 42.42 19.90
CA ASN A 14 -8.66 41.03 19.48
C ASN A 14 -8.32 40.95 17.99
N VAL A 15 -7.03 40.98 17.67
CA VAL A 15 -6.55 40.58 16.34
C VAL A 15 -6.88 39.10 16.19
N PRO A 16 -7.67 38.67 15.19
CA PRO A 16 -7.81 37.25 14.92
C PRO A 16 -6.45 36.77 14.47
N VAL A 17 -5.79 35.97 15.33
CA VAL A 17 -4.70 35.11 14.90
C VAL A 17 -5.33 34.17 13.89
N VAL A 18 -5.20 34.51 12.61
CA VAL A 18 -5.38 33.55 11.53
C VAL A 18 -4.26 32.56 11.75
N ALA A 19 -4.55 31.53 12.54
CA ALA A 19 -3.77 30.32 12.61
C ALA A 19 -3.68 29.85 11.16
N HIS A 20 -2.55 30.12 10.53
CA HIS A 20 -2.17 29.40 9.35
C HIS A 20 -2.17 27.94 9.78
N ASP A 21 -3.06 27.16 9.18
CA ASP A 21 -3.14 25.72 9.33
C ASP A 21 -1.80 25.14 8.86
N ALA A 22 -0.84 25.14 9.78
CA ALA A 22 0.49 24.60 9.61
C ALA A 22 0.39 23.08 9.65
N GLY A 23 -0.04 22.52 8.52
CA GLY A 23 0.06 21.09 8.26
C GLY A 23 -1.29 20.40 8.12
N ALA A 24 -2.03 20.73 7.06
CA ALA A 24 -2.85 19.73 6.39
C ALA A 24 -1.92 18.61 5.88
N ARG A 25 -1.53 17.70 6.79
CA ARG A 25 -0.86 16.44 6.44
C ARG A 25 -1.84 15.73 5.51
N LEU A 26 -1.54 15.74 4.21
CA LEU A 26 -2.32 15.04 3.20
C LEU A 26 -2.58 13.62 3.71
N ARG A 27 -3.85 13.31 3.99
CA ARG A 27 -4.25 11.97 4.38
C ARG A 27 -4.06 11.09 3.16
N ILE A 28 -3.10 10.18 3.24
CA ILE A 28 -2.85 9.21 2.18
C ILE A 28 -4.08 8.30 2.10
N PRO A 29 -4.76 8.21 0.94
CA PRO A 29 -5.88 7.29 0.78
C PRO A 29 -5.43 5.85 1.02
N GLU A 30 -6.22 5.09 1.79
CA GLU A 30 -5.94 3.67 2.02
C GLU A 30 -6.31 2.84 0.78
N PRO A 31 -5.48 1.85 0.40
CA PRO A 31 -5.79 0.93 -0.71
C PRO A 31 -7.06 0.12 -0.46
N LYS A 32 -7.75 -0.23 -1.54
CA LYS A 32 -8.84 -1.20 -1.47
C LYS A 32 -8.29 -2.57 -1.09
N ALA A 33 -8.95 -3.24 -0.15
CA ALA A 33 -8.62 -4.62 0.20
C ALA A 33 -8.94 -5.58 -0.97
N TYR A 34 -8.12 -6.62 -1.12
CA TYR A 34 -8.25 -7.63 -2.17
C TYR A 34 -8.69 -8.97 -1.58
N ASP A 35 -9.81 -9.49 -2.05
CA ASP A 35 -10.48 -10.67 -1.50
C ASP A 35 -10.05 -12.00 -2.14
N GLY A 36 -9.25 -11.95 -3.19
CA GLY A 36 -8.82 -13.13 -3.95
C GLY A 36 -9.59 -13.38 -5.23
N ALA A 37 -10.35 -12.39 -5.74
CA ALA A 37 -10.96 -12.46 -7.06
C ALA A 37 -9.93 -12.85 -8.13
N ARG A 38 -10.12 -14.01 -8.76
CA ARG A 38 -9.26 -14.46 -9.84
C ARG A 38 -9.62 -13.67 -11.10
N ASP A 39 -9.09 -12.47 -11.21
CA ASP A 39 -9.31 -11.58 -12.35
C ASP A 39 -8.04 -10.74 -12.53
N VAL A 40 -7.51 -10.73 -13.75
CA VAL A 40 -6.23 -10.07 -14.04
C VAL A 40 -6.32 -8.57 -13.76
N LYS A 41 -7.45 -7.94 -14.06
CA LYS A 41 -7.66 -6.51 -13.86
C LYS A 41 -7.73 -6.20 -12.36
N GLU A 42 -8.45 -6.98 -11.57
CA GLU A 42 -8.52 -6.77 -10.12
C GLU A 42 -7.17 -6.98 -9.43
N VAL A 43 -6.43 -8.02 -9.81
CA VAL A 43 -5.08 -8.27 -9.27
C VAL A 43 -4.11 -7.13 -9.62
N GLU A 44 -4.03 -6.71 -10.88
CA GLU A 44 -3.13 -5.62 -11.27
C GLU A 44 -3.55 -4.29 -10.64
N THR A 45 -4.86 -4.04 -10.52
CA THR A 45 -5.38 -2.85 -9.83
C THR A 45 -4.92 -2.82 -8.38
N PHE A 46 -5.11 -3.92 -7.64
CA PHE A 46 -4.66 -4.03 -6.26
C PHE A 46 -3.14 -3.82 -6.11
N LEU A 47 -2.34 -4.49 -6.96
CA LEU A 47 -0.88 -4.35 -6.91
C LEU A 47 -0.42 -2.92 -7.23
N PHE A 48 -1.09 -2.25 -8.18
CA PHE A 48 -0.81 -0.87 -8.52
C PHE A 48 -1.19 0.10 -7.39
N ASP A 49 -2.36 -0.07 -6.79
CA ASP A 49 -2.82 0.75 -5.65
C ASP A 49 -1.86 0.65 -4.46
N MET A 50 -1.35 -0.55 -4.16
CA MET A 50 -0.33 -0.75 -3.14
C MET A 50 0.99 -0.03 -3.48
N GLU A 51 1.42 -0.05 -4.74
CA GLU A 51 2.63 0.63 -5.20
C GLU A 51 2.50 2.15 -5.06
N GLN A 52 1.35 2.72 -5.42
CA GLN A 52 1.05 4.14 -5.21
C GLN A 52 0.99 4.50 -3.72
N TYR A 53 0.42 3.62 -2.90
CA TYR A 53 0.38 3.81 -1.45
C TYR A 53 1.79 3.84 -0.85
N PHE A 54 2.67 2.92 -1.24
CA PHE A 54 4.06 2.94 -0.77
C PHE A 54 4.80 4.20 -1.17
N PHE A 55 4.57 4.67 -2.39
CA PHE A 55 5.14 5.93 -2.86
C PHE A 55 4.64 7.12 -2.03
N ALA A 56 3.32 7.24 -1.84
CA ALA A 56 2.72 8.32 -1.07
C ALA A 56 3.10 8.28 0.42
N ALA A 57 3.27 7.08 0.99
CA ALA A 57 3.62 6.85 2.38
C ALA A 57 5.13 6.77 2.65
N ASN A 58 5.97 6.97 1.61
CA ASN A 58 7.43 6.86 1.68
C ASN A 58 7.92 5.54 2.31
N VAL A 59 7.26 4.42 1.95
CA VAL A 59 7.61 3.08 2.43
C VAL A 59 8.66 2.47 1.52
N GLU A 60 9.93 2.56 1.91
CA GLU A 60 11.05 2.04 1.13
C GLU A 60 11.46 0.62 1.53
N ASN A 61 11.27 0.24 2.80
CA ASN A 61 11.69 -1.05 3.33
C ASN A 61 10.85 -2.20 2.74
N GLU A 62 11.52 -3.12 2.04
CA GLU A 62 10.89 -4.25 1.33
C GLU A 62 10.06 -5.16 2.24
N ALA A 63 10.57 -5.56 3.41
CA ALA A 63 9.82 -6.37 4.37
C ALA A 63 8.57 -5.64 4.89
N ARG A 64 8.66 -4.32 5.06
CA ARG A 64 7.54 -3.48 5.47
C ARG A 64 6.49 -3.37 4.35
N LYS A 65 6.90 -3.30 3.07
CA LYS A 65 5.98 -3.39 1.92
C LYS A 65 5.22 -4.72 1.93
N VAL A 66 5.94 -5.85 2.05
CA VAL A 66 5.33 -7.19 2.12
C VAL A 66 4.34 -7.29 3.29
N SER A 67 4.75 -6.87 4.48
CA SER A 67 3.88 -6.89 5.66
C SER A 67 2.64 -6.01 5.46
N THR A 68 2.79 -4.83 4.85
CA THR A 68 1.67 -3.91 4.62
C THR A 68 0.70 -4.47 3.60
N THR A 69 1.16 -4.91 2.42
CA THR A 69 0.29 -5.52 1.39
C THR A 69 -0.51 -6.69 1.95
N THR A 70 0.13 -7.56 2.73
CA THR A 70 -0.52 -8.75 3.27
C THR A 70 -1.58 -8.44 4.33
N MET A 71 -1.55 -7.24 4.93
CA MET A 71 -2.64 -6.74 5.77
C MET A 71 -3.90 -6.39 4.97
N TYR A 72 -3.75 -5.93 3.72
CA TYR A 72 -4.86 -5.60 2.81
C TYR A 72 -5.43 -6.81 2.04
N LEU A 73 -4.92 -8.02 2.30
CA LEU A 73 -5.54 -9.25 1.82
C LEU A 73 -6.71 -9.64 2.71
N THR A 74 -7.83 -10.00 2.09
CA THR A 74 -9.05 -10.51 2.73
C THR A 74 -9.51 -11.78 2.01
N GLY A 75 -10.60 -12.40 2.48
CA GLY A 75 -11.21 -13.56 1.81
C GLY A 75 -10.24 -14.71 1.49
N ASP A 76 -10.32 -15.21 0.27
CA ASP A 76 -9.49 -16.30 -0.25
C ASP A 76 -8.02 -15.90 -0.35
N ALA A 77 -7.72 -14.63 -0.64
CA ALA A 77 -6.35 -14.12 -0.65
C ALA A 77 -5.69 -14.21 0.73
N LYS A 78 -6.45 -13.93 1.81
CA LYS A 78 -5.93 -14.05 3.18
C LYS A 78 -5.72 -15.50 3.59
N LEU A 79 -6.59 -16.41 3.16
CA LEU A 79 -6.43 -17.85 3.39
C LEU A 79 -5.18 -18.39 2.68
N TRP A 80 -4.97 -18.01 1.42
CA TRP A 80 -3.74 -18.34 0.69
C TRP A 80 -2.49 -17.79 1.40
N TRP A 81 -2.51 -16.53 1.83
CA TRP A 81 -1.38 -15.93 2.54
C TRP A 81 -1.06 -16.68 3.83
N ARG A 82 -2.07 -17.16 4.56
CA ARG A 82 -1.84 -17.97 5.77
C ARG A 82 -1.02 -19.23 5.47
N THR A 83 -1.31 -19.91 4.35
CA THR A 83 -0.52 -21.07 3.90
C THR A 83 0.90 -20.66 3.53
N LYS A 84 1.07 -19.59 2.74
CA LYS A 84 2.41 -19.06 2.37
C LYS A 84 3.22 -18.61 3.59
N TYR A 85 2.58 -17.99 4.57
CA TYR A 85 3.24 -17.57 5.79
C TYR A 85 3.77 -18.77 6.59
N ALA A 86 3.04 -19.89 6.63
CA ALA A 86 3.53 -21.12 7.26
C ALA A 86 4.75 -21.70 6.52
N GLU A 87 4.75 -21.69 5.18
CA GLU A 87 5.92 -22.10 4.37
C GLU A 87 7.15 -21.21 4.64
N ILE A 88 6.95 -19.90 4.81
CA ILE A 88 8.02 -18.95 5.16
C ILE A 88 8.56 -19.23 6.57
N GLN A 89 7.69 -19.48 7.55
CA GLN A 89 8.10 -19.84 8.92
C GLN A 89 8.87 -21.17 8.96
N ALA A 90 8.55 -22.10 8.07
CA ALA A 90 9.27 -23.34 7.89
C ALA A 90 10.57 -23.20 7.07
N ASN A 91 10.97 -21.98 6.70
CA ASN A 91 12.12 -21.67 5.82
C ASN A 91 12.07 -22.39 4.46
N GLN A 92 10.88 -22.74 3.97
CA GLN A 92 10.69 -23.42 2.68
C GLN A 92 10.64 -22.43 1.51
N VAL A 93 10.10 -21.24 1.74
CA VAL A 93 9.95 -20.17 0.74
C VAL A 93 10.49 -18.87 1.31
N ARG A 94 11.19 -18.10 0.46
CA ARG A 94 11.62 -16.74 0.79
C ARG A 94 10.76 -15.74 0.01
N LEU A 95 10.01 -14.91 0.75
CA LEU A 95 9.10 -13.91 0.20
C LEU A 95 9.24 -12.62 1.02
N ASP A 96 10.44 -12.06 1.01
CA ASP A 96 10.85 -10.89 1.79
C ASP A 96 10.97 -9.61 0.96
N THR A 97 10.67 -9.69 -0.35
CA THR A 97 10.69 -8.55 -1.26
C THR A 97 9.34 -8.30 -1.91
N TRP A 98 9.09 -7.05 -2.26
CA TRP A 98 7.89 -6.62 -2.96
C TRP A 98 7.78 -7.30 -4.34
N ALA A 99 8.89 -7.43 -5.05
CA ALA A 99 8.93 -8.09 -6.36
C ALA A 99 8.47 -9.55 -6.29
N LEU A 100 8.95 -10.32 -5.31
CA LEU A 100 8.55 -11.70 -5.11
C LEU A 100 7.08 -11.82 -4.69
N LEU A 101 6.59 -10.92 -3.83
CA LEU A 101 5.18 -10.90 -3.46
C LEU A 101 4.27 -10.63 -4.66
N ARG A 102 4.60 -9.63 -5.49
CA ARG A 102 3.82 -9.32 -6.70
C ARG A 102 3.75 -10.51 -7.64
N GLU A 103 4.88 -11.16 -7.88
CA GLU A 103 4.95 -12.32 -8.77
C GLU A 103 4.10 -13.47 -8.24
N THR A 104 4.25 -13.80 -6.95
CA THR A 104 3.48 -14.90 -6.33
C THR A 104 1.97 -14.62 -6.26
N ILE A 105 1.55 -13.36 -6.05
CA ILE A 105 0.13 -12.97 -6.11
C ILE A 105 -0.41 -13.16 -7.54
N ARG A 106 0.33 -12.73 -8.56
CA ARG A 106 -0.08 -12.91 -9.97
C ARG A 106 -0.19 -14.39 -10.34
N GLU A 107 0.83 -15.17 -10.01
CA GLU A 107 0.82 -16.62 -10.23
C GLU A 107 -0.35 -17.26 -9.48
N GLN A 108 -0.68 -16.85 -8.26
CA GLN A 108 -1.79 -17.47 -7.52
C GLN A 108 -3.17 -17.13 -8.09
N PHE A 109 -3.40 -15.88 -8.49
CA PHE A 109 -4.75 -15.37 -8.72
C PHE A 109 -5.08 -15.03 -10.17
N PHE A 110 -4.16 -15.18 -11.12
CA PHE A 110 -4.55 -15.09 -12.52
C PHE A 110 -5.38 -16.33 -12.91
N LEU A 111 -6.58 -16.11 -13.48
CA LEU A 111 -7.44 -17.16 -14.07
C LEU A 111 -6.68 -18.07 -15.01
N GLU A 112 -5.67 -17.49 -15.65
CA GLU A 112 -4.88 -18.06 -16.73
C GLU A 112 -3.46 -18.36 -16.27
N ASN A 113 -3.29 -18.92 -15.05
CA ASN A 113 -1.97 -19.27 -14.54
C ASN A 113 -1.17 -20.09 -15.58
N VAL A 114 -1.81 -20.84 -16.49
CA VAL A 114 -1.14 -21.48 -17.63
C VAL A 114 -0.68 -20.45 -18.68
N GLU A 115 -1.51 -19.54 -19.19
CA GLU A 115 -1.12 -18.60 -20.24
C GLU A 115 -0.10 -17.56 -19.74
N TYR A 116 -0.25 -17.04 -18.51
CA TYR A 116 0.75 -16.16 -17.91
C TYR A 116 2.09 -16.88 -17.74
N ASN A 117 2.08 -18.12 -17.21
CA ASN A 117 3.30 -18.91 -17.07
C ASN A 117 3.88 -19.29 -18.44
N VAL A 118 3.06 -19.58 -19.45
CA VAL A 118 3.50 -19.86 -20.83
C VAL A 118 4.14 -18.62 -21.45
N ARG A 119 3.52 -17.44 -21.35
CA ARG A 119 4.09 -16.17 -21.82
C ARG A 119 5.35 -15.80 -21.06
N ARG A 120 5.40 -16.06 -19.75
CA ARG A 120 6.59 -15.85 -18.90
C ARG A 120 7.72 -16.81 -19.29
N ALA A 121 7.42 -18.08 -19.52
CA ALA A 121 8.38 -19.08 -19.99
C ALA A 121 8.91 -18.72 -21.38
N LEU A 122 8.03 -18.29 -22.29
CA LEU A 122 8.42 -17.81 -23.63
C LEU A 122 9.38 -16.61 -23.56
N ARG A 123 9.14 -15.65 -22.66
CA ARG A 123 10.07 -14.51 -22.45
C ARG A 123 11.43 -14.91 -21.88
N LYS A 124 11.52 -16.05 -21.18
CA LYS A 124 12.75 -16.56 -20.58
C LYS A 124 13.53 -17.51 -21.49
N LEU A 125 12.94 -17.96 -22.60
CA LEU A 125 13.62 -18.71 -23.64
C LEU A 125 14.52 -17.76 -24.43
N GLU A 126 15.82 -17.72 -24.08
CA GLU A 126 16.82 -17.10 -24.94
C GLU A 126 17.07 -17.99 -26.16
N HIS A 127 17.08 -17.39 -27.35
CA HIS A 127 17.48 -18.08 -28.57
C HIS A 127 18.98 -18.41 -28.44
N THR A 128 19.32 -19.62 -28.00
CA THR A 128 20.65 -20.20 -28.27
C THR A 128 20.73 -20.49 -29.77
N GLY A 129 20.94 -19.43 -30.55
CA GLY A 129 21.39 -19.53 -31.92
C GLY A 129 22.82 -20.06 -31.88
N PHE A 130 22.97 -21.37 -31.94
CA PHE A 130 24.20 -21.96 -32.43
C PHE A 130 24.23 -21.77 -33.94
N VAL A 131 25.19 -20.96 -34.41
CA VAL A 131 25.67 -20.93 -35.80
C VAL A 131 26.67 -22.06 -35.98
#